data_AF-A0A7V0W0L0-F1
#
_entry.id   AF-A0A7V0W0L0-F1
#
_cell.length_a   1.000
_cell.length_b   1.000
_cell.length_c   1.000
_cell.angle_alpha   90.00
_cell.angle_beta   90.00
_cell.angle_gamma   90.00
#
_symmetry.space_group_name_H-M   'P 1'
#
loop_
_entity.id
_entity.type
_entity.pdbx_description
1 polymer ?
#
loop_
_entity_poly.entity_id
_entity_poly.type
_entity_poly.pdbx_seq_one_letter_code
_entity_poly.pdbx_strand_id
1 'polypeptide(L)'
;MQIKSEDKKVHLKAIFIGVLMMPIHSYWISKIEGIVYKGGGASTDSLIWTTVYNMAILVVISYLIKRWGHKTFLSQADILAIFSMCNIAACVAGHDMVQILVPLITYPHWNATPENEWGQVLLPYLRNATIVSDRLTLSDYYTGESSLYNIRTLSYLLKPFLSWSGFIAVLLMVALSLNVLIHRKWTEVDRLSYPVVQLPLHLSAPNKEFFSNKLVWLGIGTSGTIQMINNIHRIFPAFPYIRLYYELGQYFTDPPWNA
;
A
#
# COMPACT_ATOMS: atom_id res chain seq x y z
N MET A 1 15.32 3.47 30.74
CA MET A 1 15.76 4.35 29.63
C MET A 1 14.73 5.47 29.49
N GLN A 2 15.01 6.68 29.99
CA GLN A 2 14.06 7.80 29.94
C GLN A 2 14.12 8.47 28.57
N ILE A 3 13.13 8.17 27.71
CA ILE A 3 12.87 8.89 26.47
C ILE A 3 12.47 10.33 26.86
N LYS A 4 13.18 11.35 26.37
CA LYS A 4 12.81 12.76 26.61
C LYS A 4 11.38 13.01 26.10
N SER A 5 10.61 13.83 26.83
CA SER A 5 9.19 14.09 26.52
C SER A 5 8.96 14.70 25.14
N GLU A 6 9.98 15.37 24.57
CA GLU A 6 9.93 15.95 23.21
C GLU A 6 9.91 14.89 22.10
N ASP A 7 10.49 13.70 22.31
CA ASP A 7 10.51 12.64 21.28
C ASP A 7 9.17 11.90 21.15
N LYS A 8 8.21 12.18 22.04
CA LYS A 8 6.88 11.55 22.06
C LYS A 8 5.79 12.37 21.37
N LYS A 9 6.07 13.61 20.99
CA LYS A 9 5.07 14.48 20.34
C LYS A 9 5.26 14.49 18.84
N VAL A 10 4.15 14.35 18.12
CA VAL A 10 4.11 14.52 16.65
C VAL A 10 4.01 16.00 16.34
N HIS A 11 4.91 16.49 15.49
CA HIS A 11 4.92 17.89 15.06
C HIS A 11 4.08 18.08 13.79
N LEU A 12 3.50 19.26 13.61
CA LEU A 12 2.66 19.58 12.44
C LEU A 12 3.42 19.44 11.11
N LYS A 13 4.73 19.71 11.10
CA LYS A 13 5.60 19.48 9.93
C LYS A 13 5.56 18.03 9.44
N ALA A 14 5.47 17.06 10.35
CA ALA A 14 5.43 15.65 10.01
C ALA A 14 4.12 15.30 9.31
N ILE A 15 3.00 15.86 9.79
CA ILE A 15 1.69 15.73 9.15
C ILE A 15 1.72 16.31 7.74
N PHE A 16 2.31 17.50 7.56
CA PHE A 16 2.42 18.11 6.23
C PHE A 16 3.27 17.28 5.27
N ILE A 17 4.43 16.79 5.72
CA ILE A 17 5.27 15.86 4.94
C ILE A 17 4.49 14.60 4.59
N GLY A 18 3.78 14.01 5.56
CA GLY A 18 2.95 12.84 5.35
C GLY A 18 1.87 13.07 4.29
N VAL A 19 1.11 14.17 4.38
CA VAL A 19 0.07 14.53 3.40
C VAL A 19 0.65 14.66 1.98
N LEU A 20 1.83 15.26 1.84
CA LEU A 20 2.50 15.37 0.53
C LEU A 20 3.03 14.03 0.02
N MET A 21 3.51 13.16 0.93
CA MET A 21 4.04 11.86 0.57
C MET A 21 2.95 10.85 0.20
N MET A 22 1.75 10.95 0.77
CA MET A 22 0.66 9.99 0.54
C MET A 22 0.30 9.84 -0.96
N PRO A 23 0.02 10.91 -1.75
CA PRO A 23 -0.27 10.77 -3.18
C PRO A 23 0.89 10.16 -3.98
N ILE A 24 2.12 10.55 -3.66
CA ILE A 24 3.32 10.02 -4.33
C ILE A 24 3.46 8.52 -4.04
N HIS A 25 3.24 8.13 -2.79
CA HIS A 25 3.29 6.75 -2.35
C HIS A 25 2.18 5.90 -2.98
N SER A 26 0.94 6.39 -2.97
CA SER A 26 -0.21 5.73 -3.62
C SER A 26 0.02 5.57 -5.12
N TYR A 27 0.53 6.60 -5.81
CA TYR A 27 0.89 6.49 -7.23
C TYR A 27 1.94 5.42 -7.49
N TRP A 28 2.98 5.37 -6.65
CA TRP A 28 4.02 4.35 -6.78
C TRP A 28 3.45 2.95 -6.62
N ILE A 29 2.60 2.72 -5.61
CA ILE A 29 1.93 1.44 -5.36
C ILE A 29 1.05 1.04 -6.56
N SER A 30 0.15 1.92 -7.00
CA SER A 30 -0.73 1.64 -8.13
C SER A 30 0.05 1.33 -9.41
N LYS A 31 1.23 1.93 -9.60
CA LYS A 31 2.08 1.64 -10.75
C LYS A 31 2.75 0.27 -10.65
N ILE A 32 3.32 -0.09 -9.51
CA ILE A 32 4.04 -1.37 -9.37
C ILE A 32 3.09 -2.59 -9.30
N GLU A 33 1.90 -2.41 -8.74
CA GLU A 33 0.89 -3.46 -8.58
C GLU A 33 -0.08 -3.45 -9.75
N GLY A 34 -0.84 -2.37 -9.96
CA GLY A 34 -1.93 -2.35 -10.94
C GLY A 34 -1.49 -2.26 -12.40
N ILE A 35 -0.35 -1.64 -12.69
CA ILE A 35 0.10 -1.40 -14.09
C ILE A 35 1.20 -2.38 -14.49
N VAL A 36 2.29 -2.40 -13.74
CA VAL A 36 3.48 -3.20 -14.08
C VAL A 36 3.31 -4.65 -13.63
N TYR A 37 2.49 -4.89 -12.60
CA TYR A 37 2.23 -6.21 -12.00
C TYR A 37 3.51 -7.00 -11.69
N LYS A 38 4.55 -6.30 -11.22
CA LYS A 38 5.87 -6.88 -10.86
C LYS A 38 6.35 -6.44 -9.47
N GLY A 39 5.52 -5.74 -8.71
CA GLY A 39 5.83 -5.26 -7.36
C GLY A 39 5.71 -6.29 -6.24
N GLY A 40 5.28 -7.52 -6.54
CA GLY A 40 5.19 -8.59 -5.54
C GLY A 40 4.11 -8.37 -4.47
N GLY A 41 3.08 -7.57 -4.73
CA GLY A 41 1.98 -7.35 -3.78
C GLY A 41 2.40 -6.58 -2.53
N ALA A 42 3.05 -5.43 -2.70
CA ALA A 42 3.54 -4.61 -1.58
C ALA A 42 2.45 -4.27 -0.56
N SER A 43 1.23 -4.01 -1.02
CA SER A 43 0.06 -3.70 -0.21
C SER A 43 -0.60 -4.94 0.41
N THR A 44 -0.28 -6.14 -0.06
CA THR A 44 -0.82 -7.42 0.44
C THR A 44 0.09 -8.07 1.49
N ASP A 45 1.33 -7.60 1.63
CA ASP A 45 2.25 -8.06 2.66
C ASP A 45 1.86 -7.51 4.05
N SER A 46 2.02 -8.34 5.09
CA SER A 46 1.73 -7.91 6.47
C SER A 46 2.56 -6.71 6.93
N LEU A 47 3.78 -6.59 6.40
CA LEU A 47 4.62 -5.40 6.55
C LEU A 47 4.78 -4.77 5.16
N ILE A 48 4.08 -3.66 4.93
CA ILE A 48 4.09 -2.95 3.65
C ILE A 48 5.50 -2.43 3.37
N TRP A 49 6.25 -3.15 2.54
CA TRP A 49 7.68 -2.90 2.35
C TRP A 49 7.95 -1.57 1.66
N THR A 50 7.04 -1.07 0.81
CA THR A 50 7.16 0.25 0.17
C THR A 50 7.12 1.36 1.22
N THR A 51 6.33 1.20 2.28
CA THR A 51 6.28 2.17 3.38
C THR A 51 7.54 2.10 4.25
N VAL A 52 8.07 0.89 4.50
CA VAL A 52 9.37 0.71 5.17
C VAL A 52 10.50 1.35 4.36
N TYR A 53 10.47 1.21 3.03
CA TYR A 53 11.43 1.84 2.13
C TYR A 53 11.39 3.38 2.24
N ASN A 54 10.21 3.98 2.15
CA ASN A 54 10.03 5.42 2.33
C ASN A 54 10.51 5.88 3.72
N MET A 55 10.22 5.10 4.76
CA MET A 55 10.69 5.39 6.11
C MET A 55 12.22 5.34 6.22
N ALA A 56 12.87 4.34 5.62
CA ALA A 56 14.33 4.25 5.60
C ALA A 56 14.96 5.48 4.93
N ILE A 57 14.38 5.94 3.81
CA ILE A 57 14.80 7.18 3.14
C ILE A 57 14.64 8.38 4.09
N LEU A 58 13.49 8.52 4.76
CA LEU A 58 13.25 9.62 5.71
C LEU A 58 14.25 9.61 6.88
N VAL A 59 14.58 8.43 7.40
CA VAL A 59 15.60 8.27 8.46
C VAL A 59 16.97 8.74 7.95
N VAL A 60 17.38 8.32 6.75
CA VAL A 60 18.65 8.74 6.14
C VAL A 60 18.67 10.25 5.92
N ILE A 61 17.61 10.83 5.36
CA ILE A 61 17.49 12.29 5.14
C ILE A 61 17.58 13.04 6.47
N SER A 62 16.82 12.62 7.49
CA SER A 62 16.84 13.25 8.82
C SER A 62 18.25 13.19 9.44
N TYR A 63 18.94 12.06 9.28
CA TYR A 63 20.33 11.90 9.74
C TYR A 63 21.32 12.82 9.00
N LEU A 64 21.22 12.92 7.68
CA LEU A 64 22.09 13.78 6.87
C LEU A 64 21.89 15.25 7.19
N ILE A 65 20.64 15.70 7.35
CA ILE A 65 20.33 17.08 7.74
C ILE A 65 20.91 17.41 9.11
N LYS A 66 20.81 16.46 10.07
CA LYS A 66 21.42 16.61 11.40
C LYS A 66 22.95 16.73 11.34
N ARG A 67 23.61 16.04 10.40
CA ARG A 67 25.07 16.12 10.21
C ARG A 67 25.53 17.51 9.76
N TRP A 68 24.69 18.28 9.07
CA TRP A 68 24.99 19.64 8.61
C TRP A 68 24.70 20.74 9.65
N GLY A 69 24.57 20.38 10.94
CA GLY A 69 24.50 21.34 12.05
C GLY A 69 23.09 21.78 12.42
N HIS A 70 22.05 21.24 11.79
CA HIS A 70 20.67 21.50 12.17
C HIS A 70 20.25 20.66 13.39
N LYS A 71 19.40 21.24 14.26
CA LYS A 71 18.66 20.48 15.27
C LYS A 71 17.83 19.37 14.60
N THR A 72 17.47 18.32 15.35
CA THR A 72 16.71 17.15 14.87
C THR A 72 15.57 17.54 13.92
N PHE A 73 15.71 17.17 12.63
CA PHE A 73 14.74 17.54 11.59
C PHE A 73 13.41 16.83 11.80
N LEU A 74 13.43 15.51 12.03
CA LEU A 74 12.26 14.71 12.41
C LEU A 74 12.55 13.94 13.70
N SER A 75 11.60 13.95 14.64
CA SER A 75 11.64 13.10 15.85
C SER A 75 11.25 11.65 15.52
N GLN A 76 11.46 10.72 16.46
CA GLN A 76 10.98 9.34 16.32
C GLN A 76 9.45 9.31 16.10
N ALA A 77 8.70 10.09 16.89
CA ALA A 77 7.24 10.21 16.73
C ALA A 77 6.84 10.78 15.36
N ASP A 78 7.58 11.75 14.82
CA ASP A 78 7.32 12.31 13.48
C ASP A 78 7.46 11.23 12.39
N ILE A 79 8.53 10.44 12.44
CA ILE A 79 8.78 9.38 11.46
C ILE A 79 7.70 8.29 11.56
N LEU A 80 7.33 7.87 12.77
CA LEU A 80 6.28 6.86 13.00
C LEU A 80 4.89 7.36 12.57
N ALA A 81 4.61 8.67 12.71
CA ALA A 81 3.39 9.27 12.21
C ALA A 81 3.34 9.23 10.68
N ILE A 82 4.41 9.65 9.98
CA ILE A 82 4.50 9.59 8.51
C ILE A 82 4.40 8.14 8.02
N PHE A 83 5.07 7.20 8.71
CA PHE A 83 4.97 5.76 8.43
C PHE A 83 3.52 5.28 8.53
N SER A 84 2.80 5.62 9.60
CA SER A 84 1.38 5.27 9.76
C SER A 84 0.50 5.85 8.65
N MET A 85 0.70 7.13 8.30
CA MET A 85 -0.03 7.79 7.21
C MET A 85 0.19 7.11 5.86
N CYS A 86 1.44 6.73 5.56
CA CYS A 86 1.77 6.02 4.34
C CYS A 86 1.18 4.60 4.31
N ASN A 87 1.16 3.88 5.44
CA ASN A 87 0.50 2.56 5.50
C ASN A 87 -1.00 2.68 5.22
N ILE A 88 -1.68 3.67 5.82
CA ILE A 88 -3.11 3.91 5.57
C ILE A 88 -3.34 4.22 4.08
N ALA A 89 -2.51 5.08 3.49
CA ALA A 89 -2.59 5.40 2.06
C ALA A 89 -2.34 4.16 1.18
N ALA A 90 -1.39 3.30 1.58
CA ALA A 90 -1.08 2.07 0.89
C ALA A 90 -2.23 1.06 0.96
N CYS A 91 -2.90 0.90 2.10
CA CYS A 91 -4.07 0.03 2.23
C CYS A 91 -5.22 0.49 1.34
N VAL A 92 -5.42 1.81 1.18
CA VAL A 92 -6.50 2.34 0.34
C VAL A 92 -6.15 2.27 -1.14
N ALA A 93 -4.90 2.60 -1.52
CA ALA A 93 -4.44 2.56 -2.91
C ALA A 93 -4.01 1.16 -3.39
N GLY A 94 -3.96 0.20 -2.47
CA GLY A 94 -3.47 -1.16 -2.68
C GLY A 94 -4.39 -2.02 -3.54
N HIS A 95 -3.92 -3.24 -3.76
CA HIS A 95 -4.54 -4.23 -4.63
C HIS A 95 -6.03 -4.44 -4.29
N ASP A 96 -6.35 -4.68 -3.02
CA ASP A 96 -7.70 -5.13 -2.62
C ASP A 96 -8.71 -4.01 -2.38
N MET A 97 -8.36 -2.76 -2.70
CA MET A 97 -9.25 -1.61 -2.52
C MET A 97 -9.41 -0.84 -3.83
N VAL A 98 -8.74 0.30 -4.02
CA VAL A 98 -8.98 1.19 -5.17
C VAL A 98 -8.64 0.50 -6.50
N GLN A 99 -7.64 -0.38 -6.53
CA GLN A 99 -7.25 -1.08 -7.76
C GLN A 99 -8.35 -2.01 -8.28
N ILE A 100 -9.09 -2.70 -7.41
CA ILE A 100 -10.25 -3.52 -7.80
C ILE A 100 -11.50 -2.65 -8.03
N LEU A 101 -11.66 -1.60 -7.21
CA LEU A 101 -12.85 -0.76 -7.25
C LEU A 101 -13.00 0.01 -8.57
N VAL A 102 -11.91 0.56 -9.12
CA VAL A 102 -11.97 1.36 -10.36
C VAL A 102 -12.50 0.56 -11.56
N PRO A 103 -12.03 -0.68 -11.81
CA PRO A 103 -12.68 -1.57 -12.78
C PRO A 103 -14.14 -1.85 -12.41
N LEU A 104 -14.44 -2.16 -11.14
CA LEU A 104 -15.79 -2.52 -10.70
C LEU A 104 -16.83 -1.43 -11.01
N ILE A 105 -16.47 -0.15 -10.92
CA ILE A 105 -17.40 0.95 -11.21
C ILE A 105 -17.68 1.17 -12.70
N THR A 106 -16.81 0.69 -13.59
CA THR A 106 -16.92 0.90 -15.05
C THR A 106 -17.33 -0.37 -15.82
N TYR A 107 -16.94 -1.53 -15.33
CA TYR A 107 -17.02 -2.82 -16.03
C TYR A 107 -18.45 -3.29 -16.32
N PRO A 108 -19.42 -3.23 -15.39
CA PRO A 108 -20.75 -3.79 -15.62
C PRO A 108 -21.48 -3.16 -16.80
N HIS A 109 -21.48 -1.83 -16.93
CA HIS A 109 -22.15 -1.13 -18.03
C HIS A 109 -21.42 -1.28 -19.36
N TRP A 110 -20.09 -1.33 -19.34
CA TRP A 110 -19.29 -1.49 -20.56
C TRP A 110 -19.44 -2.88 -21.16
N ASN A 111 -19.37 -3.92 -20.33
CA ASN A 111 -19.41 -5.33 -20.74
C ASN A 111 -20.81 -5.96 -20.70
N ALA A 112 -21.87 -5.17 -20.51
CA ALA A 112 -23.23 -5.68 -20.63
C ALA A 112 -23.53 -6.02 -22.10
N THR A 113 -23.76 -7.30 -22.35
CA THR A 113 -24.03 -7.88 -23.67
C THR A 113 -25.37 -8.63 -23.65
N PRO A 114 -26.01 -8.87 -24.81
CA PRO A 114 -27.19 -9.74 -24.86
C PRO A 114 -26.91 -11.15 -24.32
N GLU A 115 -25.71 -11.69 -24.51
CA GLU A 115 -25.34 -13.05 -24.15
C GLU A 115 -25.20 -13.25 -22.64
N ASN A 116 -24.71 -12.24 -21.91
CA ASN A 116 -24.62 -12.30 -20.45
C ASN A 116 -25.87 -11.75 -19.74
N GLU A 117 -26.78 -11.14 -20.50
CA GLU A 117 -28.05 -10.57 -20.02
C GLU A 117 -27.91 -9.55 -18.88
N TRP A 118 -26.70 -9.01 -18.64
CA TRP A 118 -26.43 -8.14 -17.48
C TRP A 118 -27.31 -6.89 -17.46
N GLY A 119 -27.73 -6.41 -18.63
CA GLY A 119 -28.69 -5.32 -18.75
C GLY A 119 -30.02 -5.58 -18.03
N GLN A 120 -30.45 -6.84 -17.95
CA GLN A 120 -31.71 -7.25 -17.32
C GLN A 120 -31.49 -7.79 -15.91
N VAL A 121 -30.41 -8.57 -15.69
CA VAL A 121 -30.22 -9.29 -14.42
C VAL A 121 -29.35 -8.55 -13.40
N LEU A 122 -28.47 -7.65 -13.83
CA LEU A 122 -27.48 -7.01 -12.96
C LEU A 122 -27.66 -5.49 -12.87
N LEU A 123 -27.68 -4.80 -14.01
CA LEU A 123 -27.70 -3.33 -14.07
C LEU A 123 -28.88 -2.69 -13.31
N PRO A 124 -30.10 -3.26 -13.27
CA PRO A 124 -31.21 -2.67 -12.52
C PRO A 124 -30.97 -2.54 -11.02
N TYR A 125 -30.08 -3.35 -10.45
CA TYR A 125 -29.73 -3.33 -9.02
C TYR A 125 -28.56 -2.39 -8.72
N LEU A 126 -27.85 -1.91 -9.75
CA LEU A 126 -26.72 -1.00 -9.60
C LEU A 126 -27.21 0.45 -9.67
N ARG A 127 -26.99 1.22 -8.59
CA ARG A 127 -27.40 2.63 -8.54
C ARG A 127 -26.41 3.48 -9.33
N ASN A 128 -26.90 4.47 -10.07
CA ASN A 128 -26.06 5.48 -10.77
C ASN A 128 -25.10 6.25 -9.83
N ALA A 129 -25.30 6.19 -8.51
CA ALA A 129 -24.40 6.79 -7.54
C ALA A 129 -23.15 5.93 -7.27
N THR A 130 -23.13 4.65 -7.60
CA THR A 130 -22.03 3.72 -7.27
C THR A 130 -21.25 3.25 -8.50
N ILE A 131 -21.77 3.47 -9.70
CA ILE A 131 -21.23 2.98 -10.97
C ILE A 131 -21.37 4.04 -12.06
N VAL A 132 -20.53 3.96 -13.10
CA VAL A 132 -20.61 4.84 -14.28
C VAL A 132 -21.53 4.20 -15.31
N SER A 133 -22.62 4.88 -15.64
CA SER A 133 -23.63 4.38 -16.59
C SER A 133 -23.55 4.98 -18.00
N ASP A 134 -22.83 6.10 -18.18
CA ASP A 134 -22.71 6.77 -19.49
C ASP A 134 -21.75 6.02 -20.42
N ARG A 135 -22.28 5.44 -21.52
CA ARG A 135 -21.48 4.67 -22.49
C ARG A 135 -20.41 5.52 -23.19
N LEU A 136 -20.64 6.81 -23.40
CA LEU A 136 -19.64 7.66 -24.05
C LEU A 136 -18.44 7.89 -23.13
N THR A 137 -18.68 8.21 -21.86
CA THR A 137 -17.64 8.30 -20.83
C THR A 137 -16.89 6.97 -20.66
N LEU A 138 -17.59 5.84 -20.71
CA LEU A 138 -16.95 4.52 -20.66
C LEU A 138 -16.11 4.24 -21.90
N SER A 139 -16.61 4.59 -23.09
CA SER A 139 -15.82 4.48 -24.34
C SER A 139 -14.52 5.24 -24.20
N ASP A 140 -14.58 6.53 -23.83
CA ASP A 140 -13.43 7.40 -23.59
C ASP A 140 -12.42 6.81 -22.59
N TYR A 141 -12.89 6.08 -21.57
CA TYR A 141 -12.06 5.40 -20.58
C TYR A 141 -11.38 4.14 -21.14
N TYR A 142 -12.12 3.29 -21.88
CA TYR A 142 -11.62 2.01 -22.37
C TYR A 142 -10.80 2.12 -23.66
N THR A 143 -11.15 3.03 -24.57
CA THR A 143 -10.42 3.24 -25.83
C THR A 143 -9.21 4.14 -25.66
N GLY A 144 -9.16 4.91 -24.56
CA GLY A 144 -8.13 5.92 -24.34
C GLY A 144 -8.37 7.18 -25.17
N GLU A 145 -7.30 7.97 -25.36
CA GLU A 145 -7.29 9.25 -26.10
C GLU A 145 -8.19 10.37 -25.53
N SER A 146 -8.79 10.13 -24.37
CA SER A 146 -9.62 11.11 -23.66
C SER A 146 -8.85 11.83 -22.55
N SER A 147 -9.41 12.95 -22.10
CA SER A 147 -8.88 13.74 -20.99
C SER A 147 -9.79 13.62 -19.78
N LEU A 148 -9.20 13.33 -18.61
CA LEU A 148 -9.91 13.39 -17.32
C LEU A 148 -10.50 14.78 -17.02
N TYR A 149 -9.97 15.82 -17.66
CA TYR A 149 -10.43 17.20 -17.52
C TYR A 149 -11.67 17.52 -18.38
N ASN A 150 -12.19 16.56 -19.15
CA ASN A 150 -13.46 16.74 -19.83
C ASN A 150 -14.60 16.85 -18.80
N ILE A 151 -15.37 17.95 -18.86
CA ILE A 151 -16.47 18.23 -17.95
C ILE A 151 -17.49 17.07 -17.88
N ARG A 152 -17.72 16.38 -19.01
CA ARG A 152 -18.62 15.23 -19.10
C ARG A 152 -18.08 14.06 -18.28
N THR A 153 -16.86 13.62 -18.57
CA THR A 153 -16.18 12.53 -17.87
C THR A 153 -16.15 12.78 -16.37
N LEU A 154 -15.79 14.01 -15.97
CA LEU A 154 -15.77 14.40 -14.57
C LEU A 154 -17.16 14.32 -13.94
N SER A 155 -18.22 14.80 -14.61
CA SER A 155 -19.58 14.77 -14.07
C SER A 155 -20.12 13.35 -13.81
N TYR A 156 -19.78 12.39 -14.67
CA TYR A 156 -20.21 11.00 -14.53
C TYR A 156 -19.35 10.21 -13.54
N LEU A 157 -18.07 10.57 -13.37
CA LEU A 157 -17.20 9.97 -12.36
C LEU A 157 -17.43 10.54 -10.96
N LEU A 158 -17.86 11.79 -10.84
CA LEU A 158 -17.95 12.48 -9.55
C LEU A 158 -18.90 11.79 -8.56
N LYS A 159 -20.06 11.31 -9.03
CA LYS A 159 -21.04 10.64 -8.16
C LYS A 159 -20.50 9.32 -7.58
N PRO A 160 -20.05 8.33 -8.40
CA PRO A 160 -19.34 7.15 -7.92
C PRO A 160 -18.17 7.48 -7.01
N PHE A 161 -17.33 8.44 -7.41
CA PHE A 161 -16.17 8.83 -6.63
C PHE A 161 -16.54 9.31 -5.23
N LEU A 162 -17.52 10.19 -5.09
CA LEU A 162 -17.96 10.71 -3.79
C LEU A 162 -18.63 9.63 -2.94
N SER A 163 -19.50 8.80 -3.53
CA SER A 163 -20.17 7.71 -2.80
C SER A 163 -19.16 6.69 -2.26
N TRP A 164 -18.21 6.26 -3.08
CA TRP A 164 -17.17 5.32 -2.64
C TRP A 164 -16.17 5.95 -1.68
N SER A 165 -15.79 7.22 -1.87
CA SER A 165 -14.92 7.93 -0.93
C SER A 165 -15.59 8.05 0.45
N GLY A 166 -16.89 8.37 0.49
CA GLY A 166 -17.67 8.40 1.72
C GLY A 166 -17.75 7.02 2.39
N PHE A 167 -18.01 5.98 1.60
CA PHE A 167 -18.02 4.60 2.11
C PHE A 167 -16.67 4.17 2.69
N ILE A 168 -15.56 4.43 1.98
CA ILE A 168 -14.21 4.12 2.46
C ILE A 168 -13.89 4.90 3.73
N ALA A 169 -14.28 6.18 3.83
CA ALA A 169 -14.08 6.97 5.04
C ALA A 169 -14.81 6.38 6.25
N VAL A 170 -16.07 5.94 6.07
CA VAL A 170 -16.83 5.25 7.12
C VAL A 170 -16.18 3.92 7.49
N LEU A 171 -15.74 3.13 6.49
CA LEU A 171 -15.07 1.85 6.72
C LEU A 171 -13.78 2.03 7.55
N LEU A 172 -12.95 3.02 7.21
CA LEU A 172 -11.76 3.36 7.98
C LEU A 172 -12.11 3.83 9.40
N MET A 173 -13.19 4.58 9.58
CA MET A 173 -13.66 5.01 10.90
C MET A 173 -14.11 3.83 11.76
N VAL A 174 -14.83 2.86 11.16
CA VAL A 174 -15.22 1.63 11.85
C VAL A 174 -14.00 0.81 12.23
N ALA A 175 -13.04 0.63 11.30
CA ALA A 175 -11.80 -0.08 11.58
C ALA A 175 -10.99 0.59 12.70
N LEU A 176 -10.92 1.93 12.72
CA LEU A 176 -10.28 2.68 13.79
C LEU A 176 -11.01 2.50 15.13
N SER A 177 -12.35 2.54 15.11
CA SER A 177 -13.18 2.35 16.31
C SER A 177 -12.99 0.94 16.91
N LEU A 178 -12.95 -0.09 16.06
CA LEU A 178 -12.65 -1.46 16.47
C LEU A 178 -11.25 -1.57 17.07
N ASN A 179 -10.25 -0.94 16.45
CA ASN A 179 -8.90 -0.89 17.01
C ASN A 179 -8.89 -0.27 18.40
N VAL A 180 -9.59 0.85 18.64
CA VAL A 180 -9.65 1.49 19.96
C VAL A 180 -10.29 0.57 21.01
N LEU A 181 -11.38 -0.11 20.67
CA LEU A 181 -12.08 -1.02 21.59
C LEU A 181 -11.23 -2.25 21.95
N ILE A 182 -10.57 -2.84 20.96
CA ILE A 182 -9.90 -4.13 21.11
C ILE A 182 -8.44 -3.97 21.58
N HIS A 183 -7.78 -2.85 21.25
CA HIS A 183 -6.36 -2.60 21.55
C HIS A 183 -6.01 -2.88 23.01
N ARG A 184 -6.86 -2.47 23.95
CA ARG A 184 -6.62 -2.69 25.38
C ARG A 184 -6.62 -4.18 25.73
N LYS A 185 -7.61 -4.93 25.24
CA LYS A 185 -7.73 -6.38 25.50
C LYS A 185 -6.54 -7.13 24.90
N TRP A 186 -6.19 -6.85 23.64
CA TRP A 186 -5.06 -7.52 22.97
C TRP A 186 -3.72 -7.22 23.65
N THR A 187 -3.52 -6.01 24.15
CA THR A 187 -2.24 -5.61 24.76
C THR A 187 -2.12 -6.07 26.21
N GLU A 188 -3.16 -5.91 27.03
CA GLU A 188 -3.11 -6.18 28.47
C GLU A 188 -3.44 -7.64 28.82
N VAL A 189 -4.43 -8.23 28.15
CA VAL A 189 -4.95 -9.57 28.47
C VAL A 189 -4.30 -10.63 27.59
N ASP A 190 -4.46 -10.52 26.28
CA ASP A 190 -4.03 -11.55 25.34
C ASP A 190 -2.52 -11.46 25.01
N ARG A 191 -1.88 -10.34 25.40
CA ARG A 191 -0.45 -10.03 25.19
C ARG A 191 0.01 -10.37 23.78
N LEU A 192 -0.78 -9.95 22.80
CA LEU A 192 -0.49 -10.19 21.39
C LEU A 192 0.87 -9.57 21.06
N SER A 193 1.76 -10.39 20.50
CA SER A 193 3.04 -9.89 20.00
C SER A 193 2.78 -9.11 18.71
N TYR A 194 3.30 -7.88 18.61
CA TYR A 194 3.21 -7.04 17.41
C TYR A 194 4.54 -7.02 16.64
N PRO A 195 4.97 -8.13 16.00
CA PRO A 195 6.29 -8.24 15.38
C PRO A 195 6.48 -7.26 14.22
N VAL A 196 5.42 -6.97 13.47
CA VAL A 196 5.43 -6.06 12.31
C VAL A 196 5.89 -4.64 12.69
N VAL A 197 5.60 -4.20 13.92
CA VAL A 197 5.93 -2.85 14.39
C VAL A 197 7.38 -2.75 14.89
N GLN A 198 8.06 -3.87 15.15
CA GLN A 198 9.41 -3.87 15.69
C GLN A 198 10.43 -3.23 14.74
N LEU A 199 10.37 -3.54 13.44
CA LEU A 199 11.31 -2.97 12.47
C LEU A 199 11.17 -1.44 12.36
N PRO A 200 9.97 -0.86 12.16
CA PRO A 200 9.78 0.59 12.21
C PRO A 200 10.24 1.23 13.53
N LEU A 201 9.98 0.59 14.68
CA LEU A 201 10.43 1.11 15.97
C LEU A 201 11.95 1.18 16.07
N HIS A 202 12.66 0.15 15.63
CA HIS A 202 14.13 0.13 15.63
C HIS A 202 14.73 1.08 14.59
N LEU A 203 14.12 1.21 13.41
CA LEU A 203 14.58 2.13 12.35
C LEU A 203 14.41 3.61 12.74
N SER A 204 13.32 3.94 13.45
CA SER A 204 13.02 5.32 13.89
C SER A 204 13.70 5.72 15.20
N ALA A 205 14.29 4.77 15.92
CA ALA A 205 14.90 5.03 17.20
C ALA A 205 16.08 6.03 17.07
N PRO A 206 16.26 6.96 18.03
CA PRO A 206 17.35 7.93 17.98
C PRO A 206 18.73 7.31 18.23
N ASN A 207 18.78 6.06 18.74
CA ASN A 207 20.02 5.33 18.96
C ASN A 207 20.53 4.70 17.65
N LYS A 208 21.84 4.45 17.60
CA LYS A 208 22.48 3.85 16.41
C LYS A 208 22.54 2.31 16.47
N GLU A 209 21.87 1.68 17.44
CA GLU A 209 22.00 0.25 17.70
C GLU A 209 21.61 -0.60 16.50
N PHE A 210 20.47 -0.29 15.86
CA PHE A 210 20.02 -1.00 14.66
C PHE A 210 21.06 -0.94 13.53
N PHE A 211 21.54 0.27 13.22
CA PHE A 211 22.52 0.50 12.15
C PHE A 211 23.95 0.05 12.50
N SER A 212 24.25 -0.22 13.76
CA SER A 212 25.57 -0.72 14.19
C SER A 212 25.61 -2.25 14.29
N ASN A 213 24.46 -2.91 14.23
CA ASN A 213 24.37 -4.35 14.37
C ASN A 213 24.84 -5.07 13.09
N LYS A 214 25.94 -5.83 13.20
CA LYS A 214 26.52 -6.60 12.09
C LYS A 214 25.57 -7.66 11.52
N LEU A 215 24.71 -8.26 12.35
CA LEU A 215 23.75 -9.28 11.91
C LEU A 215 22.68 -8.71 10.99
N VAL A 216 22.22 -7.47 11.27
CA VAL A 216 21.28 -6.75 10.39
C VAL A 216 21.90 -6.55 9.02
N TRP A 217 23.15 -6.06 8.96
CA TRP A 217 23.86 -5.86 7.71
C TRP A 217 24.19 -7.16 6.98
N LEU A 218 24.46 -8.24 7.71
CA LEU A 218 24.64 -9.57 7.12
C LEU A 218 23.34 -10.07 6.47
N GLY A 219 22.19 -9.91 7.14
CA GLY A 219 20.88 -10.27 6.58
C GLY A 219 20.49 -9.43 5.36
N ILE A 220 20.67 -8.11 5.44
CA ILE A 220 20.44 -7.19 4.31
C ILE A 220 21.40 -7.51 3.15
N GLY A 221 22.68 -7.71 3.44
CA GLY A 221 23.71 -7.99 2.43
C GLY A 221 23.49 -9.32 1.72
N THR A 222 23.18 -10.39 2.47
CA THR A 222 22.90 -11.71 1.89
C THR A 222 21.64 -11.68 1.03
N SER A 223 20.52 -11.21 1.57
CA SER A 223 19.25 -11.13 0.83
C SER A 223 19.35 -10.21 -0.38
N GLY A 224 20.00 -9.04 -0.21
CA GLY A 224 20.22 -8.07 -1.28
C GLY A 224 21.10 -8.62 -2.39
N THR A 225 22.15 -9.39 -2.06
CA THR A 225 23.03 -10.02 -3.06
C THR A 225 22.28 -11.08 -3.86
N ILE A 226 21.49 -11.94 -3.20
CA ILE A 226 20.70 -12.97 -3.88
C ILE A 226 19.68 -12.32 -4.82
N GLN A 227 18.95 -11.33 -4.33
CA GLN A 227 17.98 -10.58 -5.15
C GLN A 227 18.68 -9.86 -6.30
N MET A 228 19.86 -9.27 -6.09
CA MET A 228 20.62 -8.61 -7.15
C MET A 228 21.02 -9.60 -8.25
N ILE A 229 21.53 -10.78 -7.89
CA ILE A 229 21.87 -11.85 -8.85
C ILE A 229 20.63 -12.24 -9.67
N ASN A 230 19.50 -12.46 -9.01
CA ASN A 230 18.24 -12.82 -9.69
C ASN A 230 17.72 -11.70 -10.61
N ASN A 231 17.86 -10.43 -10.21
CA ASN A 231 17.50 -9.29 -11.05
C ASN A 231 18.45 -9.13 -12.24
N ILE A 232 19.75 -9.38 -12.08
CA ILE A 232 20.71 -9.38 -13.19
C ILE A 232 20.38 -10.50 -14.17
N HIS A 233 20.12 -11.72 -13.69
CA HIS A 233 19.70 -12.83 -14.54
C HIS A 233 18.45 -12.49 -15.37
N ARG A 234 17.50 -11.75 -14.80
CA ARG A 234 16.29 -11.30 -15.51
C ARG A 234 16.59 -10.38 -16.70
N ILE A 235 17.64 -9.57 -16.62
CA ILE A 235 18.07 -8.67 -17.69
C ILE A 235 19.03 -9.38 -18.66
N PHE A 236 19.95 -10.19 -18.11
CA PHE A 236 20.96 -10.95 -18.82
C PHE A 236 20.86 -12.44 -18.43
N PRO A 237 20.08 -13.24 -19.18
CA PRO A 237 19.83 -14.65 -18.84
C PRO A 237 21.06 -15.56 -18.77
N ALA A 238 22.22 -15.09 -19.26
CA ALA A 238 23.50 -15.79 -19.15
C ALA A 238 24.05 -15.84 -17.71
N PHE A 239 23.59 -14.96 -16.80
CA PHE A 239 24.00 -14.97 -15.40
C PHE A 239 23.32 -16.11 -14.63
N PRO A 240 23.89 -16.68 -13.56
CA PRO A 240 23.22 -17.71 -12.77
C PRO A 240 21.95 -17.18 -12.07
N TYR A 241 20.94 -18.03 -11.96
CA TYR A 241 19.70 -17.76 -11.21
C TYR A 241 19.65 -18.59 -9.93
N ILE A 242 19.39 -17.95 -8.80
CA ILE A 242 19.22 -18.61 -7.50
C ILE A 242 17.72 -18.79 -7.26
N ARG A 243 17.25 -20.04 -7.31
CA ARG A 243 15.84 -20.38 -7.11
C ARG A 243 15.43 -20.19 -5.65
N LEU A 244 14.46 -19.31 -5.43
CA LEU A 244 13.93 -18.98 -4.09
C LEU A 244 12.58 -19.63 -3.78
N TYR A 245 11.90 -20.18 -4.79
CA TYR A 245 10.58 -20.76 -4.67
C TYR A 245 10.52 -22.08 -5.43
N TYR A 246 9.79 -23.04 -4.85
CA TYR A 246 9.49 -24.32 -5.47
C TYR A 246 7.99 -24.40 -5.69
N GLU A 247 7.60 -24.59 -6.94
CA GLU A 247 6.21 -24.85 -7.27
C GLU A 247 5.89 -26.29 -6.86
N LEU A 248 5.14 -26.46 -5.77
CA LEU A 248 4.77 -27.79 -5.29
C LEU A 248 3.59 -28.38 -6.06
N GLY A 249 2.81 -27.55 -6.77
CA GLY A 249 1.62 -27.98 -7.53
C GLY A 249 1.91 -29.06 -8.56
N GLN A 250 3.11 -29.07 -9.13
CA GLN A 250 3.55 -30.13 -10.06
C GLN A 250 3.64 -31.52 -9.42
N TYR A 251 3.75 -31.61 -8.09
CA TYR A 251 3.81 -32.88 -7.35
C TYR A 251 2.44 -33.31 -6.80
N PHE A 252 1.43 -32.42 -6.84
CA PHE A 252 0.06 -32.67 -6.39
C PHE A 252 -0.89 -32.49 -7.58
N THR A 253 -0.77 -33.40 -8.56
CA THR A 253 -1.59 -33.41 -9.78
C THR A 253 -2.97 -34.02 -9.56
N ASP A 254 -3.12 -34.83 -8.52
CA ASP A 254 -4.40 -35.44 -8.16
C ASP A 254 -5.27 -34.42 -7.41
N PRO A 255 -6.59 -34.35 -7.71
CA PRO A 255 -7.49 -33.43 -7.05
C PRO A 255 -7.46 -33.68 -5.54
N PRO A 256 -7.29 -32.62 -4.73
CA PRO A 256 -7.33 -32.78 -3.30
C PRO A 256 -8.82 -32.98 -2.96
N TRP A 257 -9.18 -34.16 -2.45
CA TRP A 257 -10.49 -34.53 -1.90
C TRP A 257 -11.56 -34.98 -2.90
N ASN A 258 -11.50 -36.28 -3.26
CA ASN A 258 -12.64 -37.07 -3.74
C ASN A 258 -13.12 -38.04 -2.64
N ALA A 259 -13.26 -37.57 -1.39
CA ALA A 259 -13.84 -38.35 -0.29
C ALA A 259 -15.29 -37.95 -0.06
#